data_AF-G4CLK5-F1
#
_entry.id   AF-G4CLK5-F1
#
_cell.length_a   1.000
_cell.length_b   1.000
_cell.length_c   1.000
_cell.angle_alpha   90.00
_cell.angle_beta   90.00
_cell.angle_gamma   90.00
#
_symmetry.space_group_name_H-M   'P 1'
#
loop_
_entity.id
_entity.type
_entity.pdbx_description
1 polymer ?
#
loop_
_entity_poly.entity_id
_entity_poly.type
_entity_poly.pdbx_seq_one_letter_code
_entity_poly.pdbx_strand_id
1 'polypeptide(L)'
;MINLNDIQEMVDEWDLTFFLPDQLSKEILTKLREYNKFKFLGIKNKTYEVDHPYQDMDYMITDYYSCCLYDQKISYPDFFKLLKHMIICCPSITFAVIFSDYLSFFKVGKCNFYCNYFKLLSKNLTDEVAIWAMADYLINVFEDKREWSDGKFFFDLLTEDNQNFINRMSQYID
;
A
#
# COMPACT_ATOMS: atom_id res chain seq x y z
N MET A 1 -14.28 2.79 -17.79
CA MET A 1 -14.03 2.71 -16.33
C MET A 1 -14.25 1.28 -15.94
N ILE A 2 -13.38 0.74 -15.10
CA ILE A 2 -13.38 -0.67 -14.70
C ILE A 2 -14.22 -0.83 -13.43
N ASN A 3 -15.11 -1.82 -13.41
CA ASN A 3 -16.00 -2.14 -12.30
C ASN A 3 -15.58 -3.46 -11.60
N LEU A 4 -16.31 -3.89 -10.56
CA LEU A 4 -15.95 -5.10 -9.81
C LEU A 4 -16.19 -6.39 -10.58
N ASN A 5 -17.23 -6.45 -11.43
CA ASN A 5 -17.47 -7.62 -12.26
C ASN A 5 -16.34 -7.79 -13.28
N ASP A 6 -15.84 -6.69 -13.86
CA ASP A 6 -14.69 -6.74 -14.77
C ASP A 6 -13.44 -7.31 -14.06
N ILE A 7 -13.21 -6.93 -12.80
CA ILE A 7 -12.09 -7.45 -12.00
C ILE A 7 -12.29 -8.93 -11.66
N GLN A 8 -13.50 -9.30 -11.24
CA GLN A 8 -13.84 -10.67 -10.90
C GLN A 8 -13.65 -11.60 -12.11
N GLU A 9 -14.11 -11.19 -13.30
CA GLU A 9 -13.92 -11.93 -14.56
C GLU A 9 -12.43 -12.11 -14.89
N MET A 10 -11.62 -11.05 -14.79
CA MET A 10 -10.16 -11.14 -15.01
C MET A 10 -9.47 -12.12 -14.05
N VAL A 11 -9.90 -12.15 -12.79
CA VAL A 11 -9.33 -13.06 -11.77
C VAL A 11 -9.78 -14.49 -12.01
N ASP A 12 -11.07 -14.71 -12.27
CA ASP A 12 -11.65 -16.05 -12.48
C ASP A 12 -11.12 -16.73 -13.75
N GLU A 13 -10.93 -15.96 -14.82
CA GLU A 13 -10.41 -16.46 -16.09
C GLU A 13 -8.87 -16.44 -16.16
N TRP A 14 -8.21 -15.84 -15.17
CA TRP A 14 -6.77 -15.59 -15.14
C TRP A 14 -6.25 -14.78 -16.36
N ASP A 15 -7.12 -14.01 -17.03
CA ASP A 15 -6.79 -13.12 -18.15
C ASP A 15 -6.55 -11.68 -17.64
N LEU A 16 -5.45 -11.53 -16.89
CA LEU A 16 -5.16 -10.30 -16.15
C LEU A 16 -4.64 -9.18 -17.08
N THR A 17 -5.39 -8.08 -17.15
CA THR A 17 -4.93 -6.81 -17.75
C THR A 17 -4.73 -5.76 -16.65
N PHE A 18 -3.49 -5.34 -16.41
CA PHE A 18 -3.17 -4.31 -15.41
C PHE A 18 -3.75 -2.94 -15.78
N PHE A 19 -4.31 -2.25 -14.78
CA PHE A 19 -4.75 -0.86 -14.89
C PHE A 19 -4.40 -0.09 -13.60
N LEU A 20 -4.31 1.25 -13.69
CA LEU A 20 -4.10 2.09 -12.52
C LEU A 20 -5.43 2.34 -11.77
N PRO A 21 -5.39 2.60 -10.45
CA PRO A 21 -6.64 2.75 -9.70
C PRO A 21 -7.51 3.93 -10.12
N ASP A 22 -6.97 4.94 -10.82
CA ASP A 22 -7.78 6.05 -11.39
C ASP A 22 -8.67 5.60 -12.56
N GLN A 23 -8.45 4.41 -13.11
CA GLN A 23 -9.28 3.79 -14.14
C GLN A 23 -10.49 3.05 -13.54
N LEU A 24 -10.50 2.80 -12.23
CA LEU A 24 -11.64 2.23 -11.51
C LEU A 24 -12.83 3.18 -11.53
N SER A 25 -14.04 2.61 -11.44
CA SER A 25 -15.24 3.41 -11.27
C SER A 25 -15.18 4.24 -9.99
N LYS A 26 -15.76 5.45 -10.04
CA LYS A 26 -15.83 6.35 -8.89
C LYS A 26 -16.52 5.71 -7.68
N GLU A 27 -17.50 4.84 -7.94
CA GLU A 27 -18.22 4.11 -6.90
C GLU A 27 -17.27 3.21 -6.09
N ILE A 28 -16.43 2.43 -6.75
CA ILE A 28 -15.42 1.57 -6.10
C ILE A 28 -14.49 2.40 -5.23
N LEU A 29 -13.91 3.46 -5.80
CA LEU A 29 -12.98 4.33 -5.08
C LEU A 29 -13.63 4.99 -3.86
N THR A 30 -14.94 5.26 -3.92
CA THR A 30 -15.69 5.85 -2.80
C THR A 30 -15.89 4.82 -1.69
N LYS A 31 -16.34 3.61 -2.04
CA LYS A 31 -16.56 2.51 -1.10
C LYS A 31 -15.27 2.04 -0.42
N LEU A 32 -14.16 1.97 -1.17
CA LEU A 32 -12.83 1.69 -0.62
C LEU A 32 -12.41 2.70 0.44
N ARG A 33 -12.57 4.00 0.16
CA ARG A 33 -12.24 5.06 1.13
C ARG A 33 -13.12 4.98 2.37
N GLU A 34 -14.42 4.72 2.21
CA GLU A 34 -15.35 4.56 3.33
C GLU A 34 -14.95 3.39 4.21
N TYR A 35 -14.66 2.23 3.61
CA TYR A 35 -14.23 1.05 4.35
C TYR A 35 -12.90 1.27 5.07
N ASN A 36 -11.89 1.84 4.40
CA ASN A 36 -10.59 2.04 5.02
C ASN A 36 -10.63 3.08 6.15
N LYS A 37 -11.50 4.10 6.05
CA LYS A 37 -11.78 5.00 7.18
C LYS A 37 -12.44 4.27 8.35
N PHE A 38 -13.42 3.42 8.07
CA PHE A 38 -14.07 2.60 9.08
C PHE A 38 -13.07 1.64 9.76
N LYS A 39 -12.24 0.94 8.97
CA LYS A 39 -11.19 0.02 9.46
C LYS A 39 -10.16 0.75 10.32
N PHE A 40 -9.69 1.91 9.87
CA PHE A 40 -8.80 2.77 10.65
C PHE A 40 -9.40 3.15 12.01
N LEU A 41 -10.66 3.62 12.04
CA LEU A 41 -11.34 3.97 13.29
C LEU A 41 -11.52 2.74 14.19
N GLY A 42 -11.79 1.57 13.62
CA GLY A 42 -11.90 0.32 14.34
C GLY A 42 -10.60 -0.05 15.06
N ILE A 43 -9.47 0.00 14.34
CA ILE A 43 -8.13 -0.26 14.89
C ILE A 43 -7.80 0.77 15.98
N LYS A 44 -7.94 2.07 15.67
CA LYS A 44 -7.65 3.17 16.61
C LYS A 44 -8.45 3.07 17.91
N ASN A 45 -9.70 2.62 17.83
CA ASN A 45 -10.58 2.47 18.98
C ASN A 45 -10.52 1.07 19.62
N LYS A 46 -9.67 0.16 19.10
CA LYS A 46 -9.54 -1.23 19.55
C LYS A 46 -10.87 -2.01 19.48
N THR A 47 -11.69 -1.71 18.48
CA THR A 47 -12.95 -2.39 18.17
C THR A 47 -12.75 -3.27 16.93
N TYR A 48 -12.31 -4.51 17.15
CA TYR A 48 -11.80 -5.39 16.10
C TYR A 48 -12.87 -6.22 15.35
N GLU A 49 -14.14 -6.13 15.75
CA GLU A 49 -15.19 -7.07 15.35
C GLU A 49 -16.43 -6.38 14.78
N VAL A 50 -16.27 -5.61 13.69
CA VAL A 50 -17.44 -5.10 12.97
C VAL A 50 -17.29 -5.43 11.49
N ASP A 51 -18.07 -6.40 11.04
CA ASP A 51 -18.20 -6.75 9.63
C ASP A 51 -18.66 -5.53 8.83
N HIS A 52 -18.03 -5.28 7.69
CA HIS A 52 -18.39 -4.19 6.79
C HIS A 52 -18.71 -4.74 5.40
N PRO A 53 -19.79 -4.29 4.74
CA PRO A 53 -20.21 -4.82 3.44
C PRO A 53 -19.22 -4.58 2.29
N TYR A 54 -18.16 -3.81 2.52
CA TYR A 54 -17.12 -3.49 1.53
C TYR A 54 -15.77 -4.13 1.85
N GLN A 55 -15.69 -4.98 2.88
CA GLN A 55 -14.48 -5.71 3.23
C GLN A 55 -14.05 -6.64 2.07
N ASP A 56 -14.98 -7.42 1.53
CA ASP A 56 -14.71 -8.31 0.39
C ASP A 56 -14.25 -7.54 -0.85
N MET A 57 -14.74 -6.31 -1.02
CA MET A 57 -14.32 -5.43 -2.13
C MET A 57 -12.85 -5.00 -1.99
N ASP A 58 -12.42 -4.62 -0.79
CA ASP A 58 -11.03 -4.22 -0.52
C ASP A 58 -10.07 -5.40 -0.67
N TYR A 59 -10.49 -6.61 -0.24
CA TYR A 59 -9.74 -7.84 -0.51
C TYR A 59 -9.66 -8.16 -2.00
N MET A 60 -10.78 -8.19 -2.71
CA MET A 60 -10.81 -8.50 -4.15
C MET A 60 -9.91 -7.57 -4.97
N ILE A 61 -9.92 -6.27 -4.66
CA ILE A 61 -9.07 -5.28 -5.35
C ILE A 61 -7.59 -5.49 -5.00
N THR A 62 -7.29 -5.77 -3.73
CA THR A 62 -5.91 -6.02 -3.29
C THR A 62 -5.36 -7.32 -3.88
N ASP A 63 -6.19 -8.37 -3.93
CA ASP A 63 -5.89 -9.66 -4.53
C ASP A 63 -5.67 -9.52 -6.03
N TYR A 64 -6.53 -8.79 -6.74
CA TYR A 64 -6.35 -8.51 -8.17
C TYR A 64 -4.99 -7.87 -8.46
N TYR A 65 -4.60 -6.83 -7.70
CA TYR A 65 -3.30 -6.22 -7.91
C TYR A 65 -2.16 -7.18 -7.56
N SER A 66 -2.34 -8.04 -6.56
CA SER A 66 -1.35 -9.05 -6.17
C SER A 66 -1.18 -10.11 -7.27
N CYS A 67 -2.28 -10.54 -7.89
CA CYS A 67 -2.27 -11.41 -9.07
C CYS A 67 -1.54 -10.75 -10.25
N CYS A 68 -1.84 -9.47 -10.55
CA CYS A 68 -1.14 -8.72 -11.59
C CYS A 68 0.37 -8.64 -11.33
N LEU A 69 0.76 -8.52 -10.06
CA LEU A 69 2.15 -8.47 -9.63
C LEU A 69 2.84 -9.83 -9.82
N TYR A 70 2.20 -10.91 -9.40
CA TYR A 70 2.68 -12.28 -9.57
C TYR A 70 2.87 -12.64 -11.05
N ASP A 71 1.91 -12.26 -11.90
CA ASP A 71 1.96 -12.52 -13.35
C ASP A 71 2.79 -11.47 -14.12
N GLN A 72 3.60 -10.67 -13.41
CA GLN A 72 4.55 -9.69 -13.95
C GLN A 72 3.92 -8.66 -14.91
N LYS A 73 2.64 -8.32 -14.69
CA LYS A 73 1.92 -7.30 -15.48
C LYS A 73 2.26 -5.87 -15.06
N ILE A 74 2.82 -5.69 -13.87
CA ILE A 74 3.11 -4.38 -13.29
C ILE A 74 4.55 -4.00 -13.60
N SER A 75 4.72 -2.96 -14.41
CA SER A 75 6.03 -2.39 -14.70
C SER A 75 6.61 -1.68 -13.46
N TYR A 76 7.94 -1.56 -13.39
CA TYR A 76 8.59 -0.84 -12.28
C TYR A 76 8.05 0.59 -12.08
N PRO A 77 7.93 1.44 -13.12
CA PRO A 77 7.32 2.77 -12.95
C PRO A 77 5.86 2.72 -12.48
N ASP A 78 5.07 1.75 -12.95
CA ASP A 78 3.66 1.67 -12.60
C ASP A 78 3.42 1.15 -11.19
N PHE A 79 4.32 0.33 -10.65
CA PHE A 79 4.30 -0.05 -9.24
C PHE A 79 4.34 1.18 -8.32
N PHE A 80 5.25 2.14 -8.56
CA PHE A 80 5.31 3.35 -7.72
C PHE A 80 4.10 4.28 -7.95
N LYS A 81 3.49 4.28 -9.13
CA LYS A 81 2.21 4.99 -9.35
C LYS A 81 1.07 4.32 -8.57
N LEU A 82 1.03 2.99 -8.57
CA LEU A 82 0.06 2.19 -7.81
C LEU A 82 0.21 2.46 -6.32
N LEU A 83 1.42 2.36 -5.76
CA LEU A 83 1.71 2.69 -4.35
C LEU A 83 1.23 4.10 -4.00
N LYS A 84 1.61 5.11 -4.79
CA LYS A 84 1.17 6.48 -4.57
C LYS A 84 -0.35 6.57 -4.54
N HIS A 85 -1.03 5.93 -5.48
CA HIS A 85 -2.48 6.03 -5.58
C HIS A 85 -3.17 5.31 -4.41
N MET A 86 -2.76 4.08 -4.09
CA MET A 86 -3.38 3.26 -3.05
C MET A 86 -3.01 3.67 -1.63
N ILE A 87 -1.92 4.42 -1.43
CA ILE A 87 -1.57 4.94 -0.10
C ILE A 87 -2.16 6.35 0.10
N ILE A 88 -2.21 7.18 -0.94
CA ILE A 88 -2.53 8.62 -0.81
C ILE A 88 -3.92 8.95 -1.34
N CYS A 89 -4.22 8.53 -2.58
CA CYS A 89 -5.43 8.95 -3.26
C CYS A 89 -6.64 8.10 -2.86
N CYS A 90 -6.43 6.81 -2.63
CA CYS A 90 -7.43 5.88 -2.15
C CYS A 90 -6.78 5.00 -1.07
N PRO A 91 -6.50 5.56 0.13
CA PRO A 91 -5.76 4.86 1.19
C PRO A 91 -6.37 3.49 1.47
N SER A 92 -5.61 2.43 1.22
CA SER A 92 -5.98 1.06 1.56
C SER A 92 -4.94 0.46 2.50
N ILE A 93 -5.41 0.12 3.69
CA ILE A 93 -4.63 -0.52 4.75
C ILE A 93 -4.23 -1.93 4.31
N THR A 94 -5.18 -2.68 3.77
CA THR A 94 -4.96 -4.05 3.29
C THR A 94 -3.92 -4.05 2.17
N PHE A 95 -4.02 -3.09 1.25
CA PHE A 95 -3.00 -2.89 0.23
C PHE A 95 -1.64 -2.57 0.84
N ALA A 96 -1.55 -1.64 1.80
CA ALA A 96 -0.30 -1.26 2.43
C ALA A 96 0.42 -2.46 3.06
N VAL A 97 -0.32 -3.31 3.79
CA VAL A 97 0.20 -4.54 4.39
C VAL A 97 0.67 -5.50 3.31
N ILE A 98 -0.21 -5.90 2.37
CA ILE A 98 0.12 -6.94 1.38
C ILE A 98 1.25 -6.51 0.44
N PHE A 99 1.26 -5.25 0.01
CA PHE A 99 2.24 -4.79 -0.98
C PHE A 99 3.62 -4.49 -0.40
N SER A 100 3.73 -4.31 0.92
CA SER A 100 5.01 -4.16 1.60
C SER A 100 5.91 -5.40 1.48
N ASP A 101 5.31 -6.56 1.17
CA ASP A 101 6.01 -7.83 0.94
C ASP A 101 6.74 -7.94 -0.38
N TYR A 102 6.43 -7.10 -1.34
CA TYR A 102 6.94 -7.24 -2.70
C TYR A 102 8.22 -6.44 -2.92
N LEU A 103 9.28 -6.91 -2.27
CA LEU A 103 10.61 -6.30 -2.28
C LEU A 103 11.32 -6.34 -3.65
N SER A 104 10.80 -7.08 -4.63
CA SER A 104 11.38 -7.21 -5.98
C SER A 104 11.48 -5.87 -6.74
N PHE A 105 10.67 -4.87 -6.35
CA PHE A 105 10.71 -3.51 -6.89
C PHE A 105 11.75 -2.61 -6.19
N PHE A 106 12.46 -3.12 -5.19
CA PHE A 106 13.44 -2.38 -4.42
C PHE A 106 14.86 -2.87 -4.71
N LYS A 107 15.76 -1.94 -5.05
CA LYS A 107 17.19 -2.21 -5.22
C LYS A 107 17.97 -1.77 -3.99
N VAL A 108 18.83 -2.64 -3.44
CA VAL A 108 19.69 -2.39 -2.26
C VAL A 108 20.36 -1.01 -2.31
N GLY A 109 21.08 -0.72 -3.40
CA GLY A 109 21.81 0.55 -3.60
C GLY A 109 20.92 1.79 -3.81
N LYS A 110 19.59 1.65 -3.71
CA LYS A 110 18.60 2.72 -3.84
C LYS A 110 17.72 2.88 -2.59
N CYS A 111 18.05 2.22 -1.47
CA CYS A 111 17.28 2.28 -0.22
C CYS A 111 16.91 3.74 0.19
N ASN A 112 17.90 4.62 0.29
CA ASN A 112 17.69 6.05 0.60
C ASN A 112 16.89 6.81 -0.46
N PHE A 113 17.00 6.41 -1.75
CA PHE A 113 16.19 7.01 -2.81
C PHE A 113 14.71 6.70 -2.62
N TYR A 114 14.36 5.45 -2.28
CA TYR A 114 12.98 5.06 -1.99
C TYR A 114 12.45 5.76 -0.74
N CYS A 115 13.22 5.79 0.34
CA CYS A 115 12.82 6.50 1.56
C CYS A 115 12.59 8.01 1.28
N ASN A 116 13.47 8.65 0.51
CA ASN A 116 13.29 10.05 0.10
C ASN A 116 12.03 10.25 -0.77
N TYR A 117 11.70 9.31 -1.64
CA TYR A 117 10.46 9.33 -2.41
C TYR A 117 9.23 9.34 -1.48
N PHE A 118 9.16 8.43 -0.52
CA PHE A 118 8.06 8.39 0.45
C PHE A 118 8.03 9.61 1.37
N LYS A 119 9.19 10.12 1.78
CA LYS A 119 9.33 11.37 2.55
C LYS A 119 8.82 12.59 1.78
N LEU A 120 8.94 12.61 0.45
CA LEU A 120 8.36 13.66 -0.37
C LEU A 120 6.84 13.49 -0.50
N LEU A 121 6.36 12.26 -0.65
CA LEU A 121 4.94 11.95 -0.69
C LEU A 121 4.22 12.34 0.62
N SER A 122 4.85 12.12 1.77
CA SER A 122 4.25 12.37 3.09
C SER A 122 4.06 13.86 3.43
N LYS A 123 4.86 14.77 2.85
CA LYS A 123 4.84 16.21 3.18
C LYS A 123 3.48 16.88 3.00
N ASN A 124 2.63 16.34 2.13
CA ASN A 124 1.33 16.93 1.79
C ASN A 124 0.15 16.08 2.28
N LEU A 125 0.39 15.06 3.11
CA LEU A 125 -0.68 14.23 3.65
C LEU A 125 -1.37 14.96 4.81
N THR A 126 -2.67 15.16 4.68
CA THR A 126 -3.53 15.74 5.74
C THR A 126 -4.62 14.80 6.20
N ASP A 127 -4.87 13.72 5.45
CA ASP A 127 -5.87 12.71 5.77
C ASP A 127 -5.27 11.67 6.72
N GLU A 128 -5.92 11.44 7.88
CA GLU A 128 -5.42 10.52 8.90
C GLU A 128 -5.29 9.08 8.39
N VAL A 129 -6.20 8.63 7.52
CA VAL A 129 -6.17 7.27 6.95
C VAL A 129 -5.00 7.14 5.99
N ALA A 130 -4.73 8.17 5.17
CA ALA A 130 -3.57 8.21 4.28
C ALA A 130 -2.24 8.25 5.03
N ILE A 131 -2.16 9.05 6.10
CA ILE A 131 -0.98 9.11 6.98
C ILE A 131 -0.73 7.74 7.60
N TRP A 132 -1.78 7.11 8.12
CA TRP A 132 -1.68 5.80 8.74
C TRP A 132 -1.30 4.71 7.73
N ALA A 133 -1.91 4.67 6.54
CA ALA A 133 -1.54 3.73 5.49
C ALA A 133 -0.09 3.92 5.01
N MET A 134 0.39 5.17 4.94
CA MET A 134 1.79 5.47 4.63
C MET A 134 2.72 5.01 5.74
N ALA A 135 2.35 5.26 7.01
CA ALA A 135 3.10 4.78 8.16
C ALA A 135 3.21 3.26 8.11
N ASP A 136 2.09 2.57 7.94
CA ASP A 136 2.01 1.11 7.95
C ASP A 136 2.86 0.51 6.84
N TYR A 137 2.76 1.04 5.63
CA TYR A 137 3.62 0.65 4.53
C TYR A 137 5.12 0.84 4.84
N LEU A 138 5.50 1.98 5.42
CA LEU A 138 6.88 2.30 5.72
C LEU A 138 7.46 1.45 6.85
N ILE A 139 6.69 1.18 7.90
CA ILE A 139 7.10 0.29 8.99
C ILE A 139 7.34 -1.10 8.40
N ASN A 140 6.36 -1.63 7.68
CA ASN A 140 6.50 -2.95 7.11
C ASN A 140 7.73 -3.03 6.18
N VAL A 141 7.95 -2.06 5.28
CA VAL A 141 9.11 -2.11 4.36
C VAL A 141 10.45 -1.90 5.05
N PHE A 142 10.57 -0.92 5.96
CA PHE A 142 11.86 -0.49 6.50
C PHE A 142 12.11 -0.95 7.94
N GLU A 143 11.14 -0.79 8.82
CA GLU A 143 11.31 -0.97 10.27
C GLU A 143 11.13 -2.42 10.74
N ASP A 144 10.27 -3.20 10.09
CA ASP A 144 10.00 -4.61 10.43
C ASP A 144 11.19 -5.55 10.11
N LYS A 145 12.40 -4.98 10.07
CA LYS A 145 13.69 -5.67 9.95
C LYS A 145 13.69 -6.66 8.80
N ARG A 146 13.13 -6.25 7.67
CA ARG A 146 13.30 -6.99 6.43
C ARG A 146 14.76 -7.01 6.05
N GLU A 147 15.25 -8.21 5.75
CA GLU A 147 16.62 -8.44 5.32
C GLU A 147 16.68 -8.40 3.79
N TRP A 148 17.72 -7.73 3.28
CA TRP A 148 18.14 -7.93 1.91
C TRP A 148 18.74 -9.32 1.71
N SER A 149 18.90 -9.73 0.45
CA SER A 149 19.51 -11.01 0.11
C SER A 149 20.95 -11.18 0.61
N ASP A 150 21.63 -10.09 1.00
CA ASP A 150 22.96 -10.10 1.63
C ASP A 150 22.92 -10.07 3.16
N GLY A 151 21.75 -10.22 3.78
CA GLY A 151 21.56 -10.29 5.24
C GLY A 151 21.59 -8.94 5.96
N LYS A 152 21.50 -7.82 5.24
CA LYS A 152 21.44 -6.48 5.84
C LYS A 152 20.00 -6.00 6.00
N PHE A 153 19.70 -5.37 7.12
CA PHE A 153 18.38 -4.80 7.36
C PHE A 153 18.16 -3.52 6.56
N PHE A 154 16.96 -3.34 6.01
CA PHE A 154 16.61 -2.15 5.23
C PHE A 154 16.85 -0.85 6.00
N PHE A 155 16.44 -0.82 7.27
CA PHE A 155 16.61 0.33 8.16
C PHE A 155 18.07 0.75 8.34
N ASP A 156 18.99 -0.21 8.45
CA ASP A 156 20.41 0.05 8.71
C ASP A 156 21.12 0.64 7.49
N LEU A 157 20.54 0.49 6.29
CA LEU A 157 21.06 1.10 5.06
C LEU A 157 20.62 2.56 4.87
N LEU A 158 19.72 3.05 5.71
CA LEU A 158 19.24 4.43 5.64
C LEU A 158 20.26 5.41 6.25
N THR A 159 20.27 6.64 5.74
CA THR A 159 20.94 7.74 6.43
C THR A 159 20.20 8.09 7.71
N GLU A 160 20.89 8.73 8.66
CA GLU A 160 20.29 9.19 9.93
C GLU A 160 19.00 10.03 9.70
N ASP A 161 19.02 10.94 8.73
CA ASP A 161 17.86 11.76 8.34
C ASP A 161 16.63 10.94 7.86
N ASN A 162 16.88 9.77 7.29
CA ASN A 162 15.86 8.86 6.79
C ASN A 162 15.40 7.89 7.88
N GLN A 163 16.31 7.40 8.72
CA GLN A 163 15.96 6.65 9.94
C GLN A 163 15.05 7.48 10.85
N ASN A 164 15.42 8.75 11.09
CA ASN A 164 14.60 9.69 11.84
C ASN A 164 13.24 9.96 11.19
N PHE A 165 13.13 9.86 9.86
CA PHE A 165 11.85 9.96 9.18
C PHE A 165 10.98 8.72 9.44
N ILE A 166 11.54 7.52 9.27
CA ILE A 166 10.83 6.26 9.56
C ILE A 166 10.35 6.24 11.01
N ASN A 167 11.23 6.50 11.98
CA ASN A 167 10.88 6.50 13.42
C ASN A 167 9.76 7.50 13.77
N ARG A 168 9.65 8.63 13.05
CA ARG A 168 8.52 9.56 13.23
C ARG A 168 7.23 9.01 12.66
N MET A 169 7.29 8.28 11.54
CA MET A 169 6.12 7.64 10.94
C MET A 169 5.60 6.51 11.84
N SER A 170 6.48 5.82 12.56
CA SER A 170 6.11 4.71 13.47
C SER A 170 5.16 5.13 14.59
N GLN A 171 5.29 6.37 15.06
CA GLN A 171 4.45 6.96 16.10
C GLN A 171 2.96 7.07 15.73
N TYR A 172 2.59 6.85 14.46
CA TYR A 172 1.19 6.86 14.02
C TYR A 172 0.50 5.50 14.16
N ILE A 173 1.23 4.42 14.46
CA ILE A 173 0.68 3.05 14.55
C ILE A 173 0.56 2.56 16.01
N ASP A 174 1.31 3.17 16.94
CA ASP A 174 1.25 2.90 18.39
C ASP A 174 -0.07 3.37 19.06
#